data_AF-A0A200HSD3-F1
#
_entry.id   AF-A0A200HSD3-F1
#
_cell.length_a   1.000
_cell.length_b   1.000
_cell.length_c   1.000
_cell.angle_alpha   90.00
_cell.angle_beta   90.00
_cell.angle_gamma   90.00
#
_symmetry.space_group_name_H-M   'P 1'
#
loop_
_entity.id
_entity.type
_entity.pdbx_description
1 polymer ?
#
loop_
_entity_poly.entity_id
_entity_poly.type
_entity_poly.pdbx_seq_one_letter_code
_entity_poly.pdbx_strand_id
1 'polypeptide(L)'
;MDRIEELLEYNKKILQELADCRKEIAELKKKNMQLENKVRQLTLEKAAISENYQALRKKVYGRSSEKSSYVDYANHPFQLSLFSEEETKNIMIQVEEKTAKKKFIPRKKTGYKAARLKNMKKQTIVHTLSENEKRCEKCSGEMKTITEAYVRTEMIVIPRMVLAIEHRQEVCAW
;
A
#
# COMPACT_ATOMS: atom_id res chain seq x y z
N MET A 1 56.38 -23.19 56.08
CA MET A 1 56.11 -21.82 55.60
C MET A 1 55.50 -21.86 54.21
N ASP A 2 56.02 -22.74 53.34
CA ASP A 2 55.64 -22.91 51.93
C ASP A 2 54.12 -23.13 51.68
N ARG A 3 53.46 -24.00 52.47
CA ARG A 3 52.01 -24.27 52.33
C ARG A 3 51.13 -23.03 52.56
N ILE A 4 51.56 -22.13 53.45
CA ILE A 4 50.80 -20.90 53.76
C ILE A 4 50.95 -19.91 52.61
N GLU A 5 52.15 -19.78 52.05
CA GLU A 5 52.42 -18.94 50.88
C GLU A 5 51.66 -19.42 49.64
N GLU A 6 51.63 -20.73 49.38
CA GLU A 6 50.83 -21.32 48.31
C GLU A 6 49.33 -21.00 48.45
N LEU A 7 48.79 -21.12 49.67
CA LEU A 7 47.39 -20.78 49.95
C LEU A 7 47.11 -19.28 49.78
N LEU A 8 48.07 -18.40 50.12
CA LEU A 8 47.95 -16.96 49.89
C LEU A 8 47.97 -16.63 48.39
N GLU A 9 48.83 -17.27 47.61
CA GLU A 9 48.90 -17.12 46.16
C GLU A 9 47.59 -17.56 45.49
N TYR A 10 47.07 -18.72 45.91
CA TYR A 10 45.79 -19.24 45.44
C TYR A 10 44.61 -18.34 45.79
N ASN A 11 44.57 -17.82 47.03
CA ASN A 11 43.53 -16.88 47.46
C ASN A 11 43.58 -15.57 46.66
N LYS A 12 44.77 -15.04 46.35
CA LYS A 12 44.91 -13.87 45.47
C LYS A 12 44.33 -14.14 44.09
N LYS A 13 44.60 -15.31 43.52
CA LYS A 13 44.09 -15.72 42.21
C LYS A 13 42.56 -15.81 42.20
N ILE A 14 41.96 -16.43 43.22
CA ILE A 14 40.50 -16.48 43.38
C ILE A 14 39.92 -15.07 43.49
N LEU A 15 40.52 -14.18 44.27
CA LEU A 15 40.04 -12.80 44.43
C LEU A 15 40.06 -12.04 43.09
N GLN A 16 41.08 -12.29 42.28
CA GLN A 16 41.19 -11.69 40.94
C GLN A 16 40.12 -12.23 39.99
N GLU A 17 39.92 -13.55 39.96
CA GLU A 17 38.84 -14.20 39.18
C GLU A 17 37.45 -13.69 39.61
N LEU A 18 37.21 -13.53 40.92
CA LEU A 18 35.97 -12.96 41.44
C LEU A 18 35.78 -11.49 41.01
N ALA A 19 36.86 -10.71 40.95
CA ALA A 19 36.81 -9.33 40.49
C ALA A 19 36.45 -9.25 38.99
N ASP A 20 37.01 -10.14 38.17
CA ASP A 20 36.74 -10.18 36.74
C ASP A 20 35.32 -10.68 36.43
N CYS A 21 34.85 -11.73 37.13
CA CYS A 21 33.45 -12.15 37.08
C CYS A 21 32.48 -11.02 37.46
N ARG A 22 32.82 -10.20 38.46
CA ARG A 22 32.00 -9.03 38.84
C ARG A 22 31.92 -7.98 37.74
N LYS A 23 33.02 -7.70 37.04
CA LYS A 23 33.04 -6.78 35.90
C LYS A 23 32.15 -7.30 34.77
N GLU A 24 32.28 -8.58 34.44
CA GLU A 24 31.48 -9.22 33.39
C GLU A 24 29.98 -9.17 33.71
N ILE A 25 29.59 -9.46 34.96
CA ILE A 25 28.20 -9.33 35.42
C ILE A 25 27.70 -7.88 35.27
N ALA A 26 28.52 -6.88 35.59
CA ALA A 26 28.14 -5.48 35.44
C ALA A 26 27.94 -5.09 33.97
N GLU A 27 28.80 -5.56 33.08
CA GLU A 27 28.66 -5.35 31.63
C GLU A 27 27.41 -6.04 31.07
N LEU A 28 27.16 -7.29 31.46
CA LEU A 28 25.97 -8.04 31.05
C LEU A 28 24.69 -7.36 31.54
N LYS A 29 24.67 -6.86 32.78
CA LYS A 29 23.53 -6.07 33.29
C LYS A 29 23.29 -4.80 32.47
N LYS A 30 24.36 -4.09 32.08
CA LYS A 30 24.25 -2.90 31.23
C LYS A 30 23.70 -3.25 29.85
N LYS A 31 24.18 -4.35 29.24
CA LYS A 31 23.69 -4.85 27.95
C LYS A 31 22.21 -5.26 28.02
N ASN A 32 21.80 -5.97 29.07
CA ASN A 32 20.41 -6.34 29.28
C ASN A 32 19.50 -5.12 29.39
N MET A 33 19.88 -4.11 30.18
CA MET A 33 19.10 -2.87 30.28
C MET A 33 18.96 -2.15 28.93
N GLN A 34 20.02 -2.14 28.10
CA GLN A 34 19.97 -1.58 26.75
C GLN A 34 19.04 -2.39 25.83
N LEU A 35 19.08 -3.71 25.90
CA LEU A 35 18.21 -4.59 25.11
C LEU A 35 16.75 -4.43 25.52
N GLU A 36 16.45 -4.38 26.82
CA GLU A 36 15.10 -4.13 27.34
C GLU A 36 14.54 -2.78 26.87
N ASN A 37 15.37 -1.74 26.85
CA ASN A 37 14.98 -0.44 26.31
C ASN A 37 14.65 -0.51 24.81
N LYS A 38 15.49 -1.18 24.02
CA LYS A 38 15.25 -1.37 22.58
C LYS A 38 14.00 -2.19 22.32
N VAL A 39 13.78 -3.26 23.08
CA VAL A 39 12.56 -4.07 22.98
C VAL A 39 11.33 -3.23 23.27
N ARG A 40 11.35 -2.41 24.33
CA ARG A 40 10.24 -1.49 24.65
C ARG A 40 9.97 -0.46 23.54
N GLN A 41 11.02 0.09 22.93
CA GLN A 41 10.86 1.03 21.82
C GLN A 41 10.24 0.35 20.60
N LEU A 42 10.78 -0.81 20.20
CA LEU A 42 10.30 -1.57 19.05
C LEU A 42 8.86 -2.07 19.23
N THR A 43 8.46 -2.46 20.45
CA THR A 43 7.08 -2.88 20.71
C THR A 43 6.09 -1.73 20.60
N LEU A 44 6.45 -0.53 21.09
CA LEU A 44 5.64 0.68 20.93
C LEU A 44 5.51 1.08 19.45
N GLU A 45 6.61 1.09 18.70
CA GLU A 45 6.59 1.38 17.26
C GLU A 45 5.73 0.39 16.49
N LYS A 46 5.87 -0.92 16.77
CA LYS A 46 5.07 -1.96 16.14
C LYS A 46 3.58 -1.79 16.44
N ALA A 47 3.21 -1.40 17.66
CA ALA A 47 1.83 -1.13 18.03
C ALA A 47 1.27 0.07 17.24
N ALA A 48 2.01 1.18 17.18
CA ALA A 48 1.62 2.38 16.43
C ALA A 48 1.45 2.11 14.93
N ILE A 49 2.38 1.36 14.33
CA ILE A 49 2.29 0.98 12.91
C ILE A 49 1.08 0.08 12.67
N SER A 50 0.82 -0.89 13.56
CA SER A 50 -0.34 -1.78 13.47
C SER A 50 -1.66 -1.01 13.52
N GLU A 51 -1.78 -0.04 14.43
CA GLU A 51 -2.97 0.82 14.53
C GLU A 51 -3.18 1.64 13.26
N ASN A 52 -2.12 2.30 12.77
CA ASN A 52 -2.17 3.06 11.52
C ASN A 52 -2.55 2.18 10.33
N TYR A 53 -1.99 0.96 10.25
CA TYR A 53 -2.31 0.00 9.21
C TYR A 53 -3.79 -0.42 9.27
N GLN A 54 -4.33 -0.71 10.45
CA GLN A 54 -5.74 -1.05 10.60
C GLN A 54 -6.66 0.12 10.23
N ALA A 55 -6.32 1.35 10.64
CA ALA A 55 -7.07 2.54 10.27
C ALA A 55 -7.07 2.77 8.75
N LEU A 56 -5.92 2.63 8.10
CA LEU A 56 -5.80 2.78 6.65
C LEU A 56 -6.55 1.67 5.92
N ARG A 57 -6.44 0.42 6.39
CA ARG A 57 -7.17 -0.73 5.85
C ARG A 57 -8.68 -0.52 5.93
N LYS A 58 -9.20 -0.01 7.06
CA LYS A 58 -10.62 0.36 7.19
C LYS A 58 -11.02 1.52 6.27
N LYS A 59 -10.14 2.48 6.00
CA LYS A 59 -10.44 3.58 5.06
C LYS A 59 -10.48 3.12 3.60
N VAL A 60 -9.57 2.22 3.21
CA VAL A 60 -9.45 1.75 1.82
C VAL A 60 -10.45 0.63 1.51
N TYR A 61 -10.63 -0.31 2.44
CA TYR A 61 -11.41 -1.54 2.24
C TYR A 61 -12.58 -1.69 3.20
N GLY A 62 -12.77 -0.77 4.14
CA GLY A 62 -13.99 -0.77 4.96
C GLY A 62 -15.18 -0.37 4.10
N ARG A 63 -16.36 -0.89 4.45
CA ARG A 63 -17.63 -0.51 3.79
C ARG A 63 -17.76 1.01 3.77
N SER A 64 -17.54 1.63 2.62
CA SER A 64 -17.86 3.03 2.39
C SER A 64 -19.36 3.21 2.56
N SER A 65 -19.76 3.77 3.70
CA SER A 65 -21.02 4.47 3.98
C SER A 65 -22.23 4.26 3.05
N GLU A 66 -22.69 3.03 2.81
CA GLU A 66 -24.13 2.76 2.79
C GLU A 66 -24.58 2.50 4.22
N LYS A 67 -24.36 3.47 5.12
CA LYS A 67 -25.25 3.62 6.26
C LYS A 67 -26.46 4.40 5.75
N SER A 68 -27.27 3.75 4.90
CA SER A 68 -28.70 3.99 5.01
C SER A 68 -29.03 3.50 6.41
N SER A 69 -29.21 4.41 7.37
CA SER A 69 -30.16 4.08 8.43
C SER A 69 -31.39 3.55 7.70
N TYR A 70 -31.82 2.33 8.04
CA TYR A 70 -33.13 1.86 7.60
C TYR A 70 -34.13 2.88 8.16
N VAL A 71 -34.50 3.87 7.36
CA VAL A 71 -35.59 4.76 7.67
C VAL A 71 -36.79 3.86 7.50
N ASP A 72 -37.43 3.53 8.61
CA ASP A 72 -38.69 2.81 8.58
C ASP A 72 -39.72 3.74 7.93
N TYR A 73 -39.85 3.62 6.61
CA TYR A 73 -40.64 4.49 5.74
C TYR A 73 -42.14 4.50 6.11
N ALA A 74 -42.58 3.60 6.99
CA ALA A 74 -43.95 3.55 7.49
C ALA A 74 -44.26 4.63 8.55
N ASN A 75 -43.26 5.16 9.29
CA ASN A 75 -43.52 5.98 10.48
C ASN A 75 -42.79 7.34 10.51
N HIS A 76 -42.26 7.81 9.39
CA HIS A 76 -41.55 9.09 9.34
C HIS A 76 -42.53 10.27 9.09
N PRO A 77 -42.64 11.27 10.01
CA PRO A 77 -43.63 12.34 9.91
C PRO A 77 -43.39 13.35 8.76
N PHE A 78 -42.28 13.26 8.02
CA PHE A 78 -41.95 14.15 6.90
C PHE A 78 -42.02 13.48 5.52
N GLN A 79 -42.47 12.23 5.41
CA GLN A 79 -42.68 11.63 4.10
C GLN A 79 -44.12 11.88 3.65
N LEU A 80 -44.29 12.84 2.73
CA LEU A 80 -45.54 12.97 1.99
C LEU A 80 -45.78 11.65 1.24
N SER A 81 -46.92 11.02 1.50
CA SER A 81 -47.36 9.80 0.81
C SER A 81 -47.52 10.10 -0.68
N LEU A 82 -46.48 9.79 -1.46
CA LEU A 82 -46.42 10.00 -2.92
C LEU A 82 -47.31 9.02 -3.70
N PHE A 83 -47.98 8.09 -3.03
CA PHE A 83 -48.72 6.99 -3.65
C PHE A 83 -50.13 6.79 -3.08
N SER A 84 -50.78 7.88 -2.67
CA SER A 84 -52.18 7.84 -2.24
C SER A 84 -53.07 8.61 -3.23
N GLU A 85 -53.00 8.29 -4.52
CA GLU A 85 -53.92 8.86 -5.52
C GLU A 85 -54.87 7.78 -6.05
N GLU A 86 -56.16 8.01 -5.78
CA GLU A 86 -57.30 7.31 -6.33
C GLU A 86 -57.26 7.33 -7.88
N GLU A 87 -57.61 6.19 -8.50
CA GLU A 87 -57.54 6.00 -9.94
C GLU A 87 -58.42 7.03 -10.69
N THR A 88 -57.78 8.00 -11.36
CA THR A 88 -58.45 8.84 -12.37
C THR A 88 -58.38 8.15 -13.74
N LYS A 89 -59.56 7.98 -14.34
CA LYS A 89 -59.77 7.24 -15.59
C LYS A 89 -58.95 7.83 -16.74
N ASN A 90 -58.21 6.95 -17.40
CA ASN A 90 -57.32 7.21 -18.54
C ASN A 90 -58.03 8.01 -19.66
N ILE A 91 -57.57 9.23 -19.91
CA ILE A 91 -57.70 9.89 -21.22
C ILE A 91 -56.39 9.62 -21.96
N MET A 92 -56.45 8.80 -23.01
CA MET A 92 -55.30 8.51 -23.85
C MET A 92 -54.89 9.77 -24.62
N ILE A 93 -53.86 10.46 -24.12
CA ILE A 93 -53.16 11.49 -24.88
C ILE A 93 -51.95 10.80 -25.52
N GLN A 94 -51.92 10.72 -26.85
CA GLN A 94 -50.76 10.29 -27.61
C GLN A 94 -49.63 11.29 -27.37
N VAL A 95 -48.65 10.91 -26.55
CA VAL A 95 -47.43 11.68 -26.34
C VAL A 95 -46.37 11.10 -27.27
N GLU A 96 -45.93 11.91 -28.23
CA GLU A 96 -44.77 11.60 -29.09
C GLU A 96 -43.57 11.18 -28.27
N GLU A 97 -42.88 10.12 -28.71
CA GLU A 97 -41.67 9.59 -28.07
C GLU A 97 -40.62 10.69 -27.90
N LYS A 98 -40.56 11.26 -26.70
CA LYS A 98 -39.45 12.12 -26.28
C LYS A 98 -38.21 11.24 -26.22
N THR A 99 -37.44 11.25 -27.31
CA THR A 99 -36.09 10.70 -27.38
C THR A 99 -35.34 11.08 -26.11
N ALA A 100 -35.11 10.11 -25.23
CA ALA A 100 -34.44 10.31 -23.97
C ALA A 100 -33.02 10.83 -24.26
N LYS A 101 -32.80 12.14 -24.08
CA LYS A 101 -31.48 12.74 -24.16
C LYS A 101 -30.62 12.04 -23.11
N LYS A 102 -29.70 11.17 -23.56
CA LYS A 102 -28.69 10.52 -22.72
C LYS A 102 -28.02 11.61 -21.90
N LYS A 103 -28.23 11.59 -20.58
CA LYS A 103 -27.55 12.52 -19.66
C LYS A 103 -26.04 12.33 -19.84
N PHE A 104 -25.38 13.33 -20.39
CA PHE A 104 -23.93 13.31 -20.57
C PHE A 104 -23.27 13.33 -19.20
N ILE A 105 -22.74 12.19 -18.77
CA ILE A 105 -21.96 12.12 -17.54
C ILE A 105 -20.60 12.75 -17.85
N PRO A 106 -20.19 13.83 -17.15
CA PRO A 106 -18.90 14.45 -17.39
C PRO A 106 -17.79 13.43 -17.09
N ARG A 107 -16.86 13.24 -18.04
CA ARG A 107 -15.70 12.37 -17.85
C ARG A 107 -14.88 12.87 -16.66
N LYS A 108 -14.32 11.93 -15.88
CA LYS A 108 -13.43 12.23 -14.75
C LYS A 108 -12.31 13.18 -15.20
N LYS A 109 -12.03 14.22 -14.40
CA LYS A 109 -10.95 15.17 -14.67
C LYS A 109 -9.62 14.42 -14.81
N THR A 110 -8.84 14.77 -15.82
CA THR A 110 -7.51 14.20 -16.05
C THR A 110 -6.63 14.40 -14.80
N GLY A 111 -5.95 13.35 -14.34
CA GLY A 111 -5.14 13.41 -13.12
C GLY A 111 -4.01 14.44 -13.21
N TYR A 112 -3.58 14.97 -12.05
CA TYR A 112 -2.57 16.03 -11.93
C TYR A 112 -1.27 15.73 -12.71
N LYS A 113 -0.75 14.50 -12.62
CA LYS A 113 0.45 14.06 -13.35
C LYS A 113 0.26 14.11 -14.87
N ALA A 114 -0.86 13.58 -15.36
CA ALA A 114 -1.16 13.54 -16.79
C ALA A 114 -1.35 14.94 -17.39
N ALA A 115 -1.92 15.87 -16.63
CA ALA A 115 -2.03 17.27 -17.04
C ALA A 115 -0.64 17.92 -17.21
N ARG A 116 0.30 17.67 -16.28
CA ARG A 116 1.64 18.28 -16.28
C ARG A 116 2.55 17.73 -17.38
N LEU A 117 2.40 16.45 -17.72
CA LEU A 117 3.17 15.77 -18.77
C LEU A 117 2.63 16.02 -20.19
N LYS A 118 1.44 16.61 -20.34
CA LYS A 118 0.76 16.76 -21.63
C LYS A 118 1.54 17.62 -22.63
N ASN A 119 2.23 18.64 -22.13
CA ASN A 119 2.94 19.64 -22.96
C ASN A 119 4.44 19.38 -23.06
N MET A 120 4.94 18.26 -22.52
CA MET A 120 6.36 17.89 -22.56
C MET A 120 6.67 17.02 -23.78
N LYS A 121 7.93 17.05 -24.25
CA LYS A 121 8.37 16.16 -25.32
C LYS A 121 8.34 14.72 -24.81
N LYS A 122 7.64 13.84 -25.53
CA LYS A 122 7.48 12.43 -25.16
C LYS A 122 8.52 11.57 -25.86
N GLN A 123 9.12 10.65 -25.11
CA GLN A 123 9.96 9.58 -25.63
C GLN A 123 9.45 8.26 -25.07
N THR A 124 9.44 7.21 -25.90
CA THR A 124 8.98 5.88 -25.50
C THR A 124 10.17 4.94 -25.49
N ILE A 125 10.36 4.23 -24.38
CA ILE A 125 11.39 3.19 -24.24
C ILE A 125 10.66 1.86 -24.08
N VAL A 126 10.89 0.95 -25.01
CA VAL A 126 10.34 -0.40 -24.99
C VAL A 126 11.40 -1.35 -24.44
N HIS A 127 11.07 -2.03 -23.34
CA HIS A 127 11.90 -3.06 -22.72
C HIS A 127 11.58 -4.41 -23.37
N THR A 128 12.52 -4.89 -24.18
CA THR A 128 12.44 -6.19 -24.84
C THR A 128 12.77 -7.31 -23.86
N LEU A 129 11.99 -8.39 -23.89
CA LEU A 129 12.31 -9.59 -23.10
C LEU A 129 13.48 -10.35 -23.75
N SER A 130 14.34 -10.96 -22.93
CA SER A 130 15.43 -11.81 -23.42
C SER A 130 14.90 -13.12 -24.02
N GLU A 131 15.67 -13.79 -24.87
CA GLU A 131 15.26 -15.05 -25.52
C GLU A 131 14.88 -16.14 -24.52
N ASN A 132 15.52 -16.16 -23.34
CA ASN A 132 15.21 -17.10 -22.27
C ASN A 132 13.84 -16.81 -21.62
N GLU A 133 13.48 -15.53 -21.48
CA GLU A 133 12.19 -15.09 -20.92
C GLU A 133 11.05 -15.22 -21.94
N LYS A 134 11.38 -15.25 -23.24
CA LYS A 134 10.44 -15.55 -24.33
C LYS A 134 10.17 -17.04 -24.49
N ARG A 135 10.58 -17.88 -23.53
CA ARG A 135 10.30 -19.31 -23.50
C ARG A 135 9.35 -19.67 -22.37
N CYS A 136 8.33 -20.49 -22.66
CA CYS A 136 7.39 -20.91 -21.63
C CYS A 136 8.04 -21.84 -20.60
N GLU A 137 7.88 -21.53 -19.32
CA GLU A 137 8.42 -22.32 -18.22
C GLU A 137 7.88 -23.76 -18.17
N LYS A 138 6.66 -24.01 -18.69
CA LYS A 138 6.02 -25.33 -18.63
C LYS A 138 6.36 -26.25 -19.80
N CYS A 139 6.36 -25.72 -21.02
CA CYS A 139 6.51 -26.52 -22.25
C CYS A 139 7.70 -26.11 -23.12
N SER A 140 8.50 -25.14 -22.68
CA SER A 140 9.72 -24.68 -23.37
C SER A 140 9.55 -24.21 -24.82
N GLY A 141 8.32 -24.00 -25.28
CA GLY A 141 8.06 -23.42 -26.59
C GLY A 141 8.25 -21.90 -26.60
N GLU A 142 8.55 -21.39 -27.78
CA GLU A 142 8.82 -19.99 -28.07
C GLU A 142 7.53 -19.16 -28.03
N MET A 143 7.55 -18.06 -27.26
CA MET A 143 6.45 -17.12 -27.13
C MET A 143 6.69 -15.93 -28.04
N LYS A 144 5.67 -15.51 -28.79
CA LYS A 144 5.75 -14.36 -29.68
C LYS A 144 5.35 -13.10 -28.94
N THR A 145 6.01 -11.99 -29.25
CA THR A 145 5.63 -10.67 -28.74
C THR A 145 4.29 -10.28 -29.33
N ILE A 146 3.28 -10.04 -28.48
CA ILE A 146 1.92 -9.68 -28.91
C ILE A 146 1.70 -8.19 -28.79
N THR A 147 1.97 -7.62 -27.61
CA THR A 147 1.65 -6.24 -27.29
C THR A 147 2.67 -5.64 -26.34
N GLU A 148 2.76 -4.32 -26.30
CA GLU A 148 3.50 -3.57 -25.30
C GLU A 148 2.57 -3.17 -24.13
N ALA A 149 2.92 -3.57 -22.90
CA ALA A 149 2.23 -3.11 -21.70
C ALA A 149 2.82 -1.81 -21.17
N TYR A 150 1.95 -0.88 -20.78
CA TYR A 150 2.35 0.33 -20.08
C TYR A 150 2.87 -0.01 -18.68
N VAL A 151 4.09 0.42 -18.36
CA VAL A 151 4.68 0.24 -17.03
C VAL A 151 4.56 1.53 -16.22
N ARG A 152 5.15 2.61 -16.72
CA ARG A 152 5.22 3.90 -16.01
C ARG A 152 5.62 5.04 -16.95
N THR A 153 5.34 6.27 -16.51
CA THR A 153 5.85 7.49 -17.16
C THR A 153 6.67 8.28 -16.16
N GLU A 154 7.88 8.66 -16.55
CA GLU A 154 8.83 9.44 -15.75
C GLU A 154 9.08 10.81 -16.39
N MET A 155 9.46 11.79 -15.58
CA MET A 155 9.85 13.11 -16.04
C MET A 155 11.36 13.27 -15.82
N ILE A 156 12.11 13.42 -16.91
CA ILE A 156 13.55 13.65 -16.85
C ILE A 156 13.84 15.11 -17.14
N VAL A 157 14.59 15.75 -16.24
CA VAL A 157 15.03 17.14 -16.36
C VAL A 157 16.48 17.13 -16.85
N ILE A 158 16.68 17.52 -18.09
CA ILE A 158 17.99 17.83 -18.67
C ILE A 158 18.13 19.36 -18.56
N PRO A 159 19.32 19.93 -18.25
CA PRO A 159 19.47 21.37 -18.01
C PRO A 159 18.87 22.30 -19.08
N ARG A 160 18.72 21.81 -20.31
CA ARG A 160 18.12 22.53 -21.44
C ARG A 160 16.70 22.09 -21.82
N MET A 161 16.20 20.96 -21.32
CA MET A 161 14.91 20.40 -21.75
C MET A 161 14.29 19.46 -20.71
N VAL A 162 12.96 19.39 -20.69
CA VAL A 162 12.22 18.40 -19.87
C VAL A 162 11.56 17.39 -20.79
N LEU A 163 11.78 16.10 -20.50
CA LEU A 163 11.27 14.97 -21.26
C LEU A 163 10.30 14.16 -20.40
N ALA A 164 9.23 13.68 -21.02
CA ALA A 164 8.36 12.67 -20.46
C ALA A 164 8.72 11.32 -21.09
N ILE A 165 9.31 10.40 -20.31
CA ILE A 165 9.70 9.08 -20.77
C ILE A 165 8.63 8.07 -20.40
N GLU A 166 8.00 7.46 -21.40
CA GLU A 166 7.04 6.37 -21.23
C GLU A 166 7.77 5.03 -21.35
N HIS A 167 7.82 4.28 -20.26
CA HIS A 167 8.35 2.92 -20.24
C HIS A 167 7.25 1.92 -20.56
N ARG A 168 7.52 1.11 -21.58
CA ARG A 168 6.68 -0.01 -21.98
C ARG A 168 7.47 -1.30 -21.92
N GLN A 169 6.80 -2.40 -21.64
CA GLN A 169 7.40 -3.72 -21.59
C GLN A 169 6.70 -4.62 -22.60
N GLU A 170 7.49 -5.41 -23.34
CA GLU A 170 6.92 -6.42 -24.22
C GLU A 170 6.14 -7.48 -23.43
N VAL A 171 4.96 -7.82 -23.91
CA VAL A 171 4.15 -8.94 -23.42
C VAL A 171 4.17 -10.02 -24.49
N CYS A 172 4.66 -11.19 -24.13
CA CYS A 172 4.69 -12.37 -24.99
C CYS A 172 3.60 -13.36 -24.58
N ALA A 173 2.99 -14.00 -25.56
CA ALA A 173 2.17 -15.19 -25.33
C ALA A 173 2.32 -16.18 -26.50
N TRP A 174 1.65 -17.33 -26.36
CA TRP A 174 1.66 -18.43 -27.33
C TRP A 174 0.79 -18.14 -28.56
#